data_AF-A0A927AG04-F1
#
_entry.id   AF-A0A927AG04-F1
#
_cell.length_a   1.000
_cell.length_b   1.000
_cell.length_c   1.000
_cell.angle_alpha   90.00
_cell.angle_beta   90.00
_cell.angle_gamma   90.00
#
_symmetry.space_group_name_H-M   'P 1'
#
loop_
_entity.id
_entity.type
_entity.pdbx_description
1 polymer ?
#
loop_
_entity_poly.entity_id
_entity_poly.type
_entity_poly.pdbx_seq_one_letter_code
_entity_poly.pdbx_strand_id
1 'polypeptide(L)'
;MRTFLALFASRMKRLFLKAIALQQRQRTLVAWIIEQYCARFRGSMREILNLKPQSVEGQRLLKRYQKIRAHLLLFLTDETIPPTNNSSEQALRWSVIFRKVTNSFRSD
;
A
#
# COMPACT_ATOMS: atom_id res chain seq x y z
N MET A 1 -14.59 -23.14 1.54
CA MET A 1 -13.21 -22.59 1.54
C MET A 1 -13.09 -21.27 0.75
N ARG A 2 -13.83 -20.20 1.11
CA ARG A 2 -13.75 -18.87 0.44
C ARG A 2 -13.21 -17.74 1.34
N THR A 3 -12.77 -18.06 2.56
CA THR A 3 -12.62 -17.09 3.66
C THR A 3 -11.21 -16.51 3.84
N PHE A 4 -10.15 -17.17 3.37
CA PHE A 4 -8.79 -16.79 3.77
C PHE A 4 -8.11 -15.69 2.91
N LEU A 5 -8.42 -15.59 1.61
CA LEU A 5 -8.01 -14.43 0.79
C LEU A 5 -8.62 -13.14 1.36
N ALA A 6 -9.92 -13.21 1.63
CA ALA A 6 -10.69 -12.09 2.15
C ALA A 6 -10.12 -11.61 3.48
N LEU A 7 -9.69 -12.51 4.36
CA LEU A 7 -9.15 -12.13 5.68
C LEU A 7 -7.82 -11.35 5.56
N PHE A 8 -6.85 -11.87 4.80
CA PHE A 8 -5.57 -11.19 4.62
C PHE A 8 -5.75 -9.81 3.96
N ALA A 9 -6.44 -9.78 2.81
CA ALA A 9 -6.67 -8.55 2.07
C ALA A 9 -7.46 -7.52 2.89
N SER A 10 -8.48 -7.95 3.64
CA SER A 10 -9.28 -7.06 4.49
C SER A 10 -8.46 -6.48 5.65
N ARG A 11 -7.59 -7.27 6.27
CA ARG A 11 -6.72 -6.78 7.36
C ARG A 11 -5.70 -5.77 6.83
N MET A 12 -5.04 -6.07 5.70
CA MET A 12 -4.15 -5.11 5.04
C MET A 12 -4.88 -3.83 4.65
N LYS A 13 -6.05 -3.91 4.01
CA LYS A 13 -6.86 -2.75 3.64
C LYS A 13 -7.21 -1.89 4.85
N ARG A 14 -7.67 -2.51 5.95
CA ARG A 14 -8.01 -1.80 7.19
C ARG A 14 -6.79 -1.11 7.81
N LEU A 15 -5.62 -1.76 7.76
CA LEU A 15 -4.37 -1.18 8.23
C LEU A 15 -4.01 0.07 7.42
N PHE A 16 -4.05 0.00 6.09
CA PHE A 16 -3.76 1.16 5.24
C PHE A 16 -4.73 2.30 5.46
N LEU A 17 -6.04 2.04 5.50
CA LEU A 17 -7.04 3.10 5.75
C LEU A 17 -6.79 3.84 7.07
N LYS A 18 -6.42 3.12 8.13
CA LYS A 18 -6.08 3.72 9.42
C LYS A 18 -4.79 4.54 9.36
N ALA A 19 -3.76 4.04 8.67
CA ALA A 19 -2.50 4.76 8.50
C ALA A 19 -2.69 6.04 7.69
N ILE A 20 -3.47 5.99 6.60
CA ILE A 20 -3.83 7.17 5.79
C ILE A 20 -4.59 8.19 6.65
N ALA A 21 -5.56 7.74 7.45
CA ALA A 21 -6.30 8.62 8.35
C ALA A 21 -5.41 9.28 9.42
N LEU A 22 -4.39 8.58 9.92
CA LEU A 22 -3.40 9.17 10.83
C LEU A 22 -2.63 10.29 10.13
N GLN A 23 -2.08 10.02 8.93
CA GLN A 23 -1.29 11.00 8.18
C GLN A 23 -2.09 12.28 7.93
N GLN A 24 -3.38 12.15 7.55
CA GLN A 24 -4.27 13.30 7.34
C GLN A 24 -4.48 14.16 8.60
N ARG A 25 -4.35 13.56 9.79
CA ARG A 25 -4.51 14.23 11.09
C ARG A 25 -3.18 14.61 11.74
N GLN A 26 -2.04 14.27 11.14
CA GLN A 26 -0.72 14.39 11.76
C GLN A 26 -0.39 15.82 12.19
N ARG A 27 -0.85 16.83 11.42
CA ARG A 27 -0.63 18.25 11.71
C ARG A 27 -1.23 18.73 13.03
N THR A 28 -2.18 18.00 13.62
CA THR A 28 -2.82 18.37 14.89
C THR A 28 -2.36 17.50 16.07
N LEU A 29 -1.42 16.58 15.84
CA LEU A 29 -0.93 15.63 16.84
C LEU A 29 0.51 15.96 17.25
N VAL A 30 0.83 15.65 18.51
CA VAL A 30 2.19 15.79 19.05
C VAL A 30 3.08 14.66 18.51
N ALA A 31 4.36 14.95 18.26
CA ALA A 31 5.34 14.03 17.66
C ALA A 31 5.37 12.63 18.31
N TRP A 32 5.44 12.56 19.64
CA TRP A 32 5.45 11.29 20.38
C TRP A 32 4.21 10.41 20.10
N ILE A 33 3.03 11.01 19.98
CA ILE A 33 1.79 10.28 19.67
C ILE A 33 1.89 9.66 18.27
N ILE A 34 2.41 10.42 17.30
CA ILE A 34 2.59 9.97 15.92
C ILE A 34 3.57 8.78 15.88
N GLU A 35 4.69 8.87 16.58
CA GLU A 35 5.68 7.78 16.68
C GLU A 35 5.07 6.51 17.27
N GLN A 36 4.28 6.63 18.34
CA GLN A 36 3.60 5.50 18.96
C GLN A 36 2.62 4.82 17.99
N TYR A 37 1.83 5.60 17.24
CA TYR A 37 0.96 5.04 16.21
C TYR A 37 1.74 4.40 15.06
N CYS A 38 2.85 5.00 14.63
CA CYS A 38 3.72 4.44 13.59
C CYS A 38 4.28 3.08 14.02
N ALA A 39 4.79 2.98 15.25
CA ALA A 39 5.27 1.72 15.82
C ALA A 39 4.15 0.67 15.86
N ARG A 40 2.94 1.06 16.30
CA ARG A 40 1.77 0.18 16.31
C ARG A 40 1.40 -0.32 14.91
N PHE A 41 1.37 0.54 13.90
CA PHE A 41 1.08 0.14 12.53
C PHE A 41 2.15 -0.79 11.96
N ARG A 42 3.43 -0.52 12.22
CA ARG A 42 4.53 -1.41 11.82
C ARG A 42 4.40 -2.80 12.48
N GLY A 43 4.03 -2.85 13.75
CA GLY A 43 3.74 -4.08 14.48
C GLY A 43 2.57 -4.86 13.86
N SER A 44 1.41 -4.21 13.69
CA SER A 44 0.24 -4.84 13.07
C SER A 44 0.51 -5.30 11.63
N MET A 45 1.30 -4.55 10.85
CA MET A 45 1.70 -4.97 9.50
C MET A 45 2.55 -6.23 9.56
N ARG A 46 3.51 -6.32 10.49
CA ARG A 46 4.33 -7.52 10.69
C ARG A 46 3.47 -8.74 11.00
N GLU A 47 2.49 -8.60 11.90
CA GLU A 47 1.55 -9.68 12.22
C GLU A 47 0.73 -10.13 11.00
N ILE A 48 0.19 -9.18 10.23
CA ILE A 48 -0.62 -9.50 9.05
C ILE A 48 0.25 -10.19 7.98
N LEU A 49 1.50 -9.77 7.79
CA LEU A 49 2.43 -10.39 6.84
C LEU A 49 2.96 -11.76 7.29
N ASN A 50 2.71 -12.16 8.54
CA ASN A 50 3.00 -13.51 9.04
C ASN A 50 1.81 -14.48 8.81
N LEU A 51 0.66 -13.99 8.36
CA LEU A 51 -0.47 -14.85 8.00
C LEU A 51 -0.10 -15.75 6.80
N LYS A 52 -0.68 -16.95 6.77
CA LYS A 52 -0.50 -17.93 5.69
C LYS A 52 -1.82 -18.10 4.92
N PRO A 53 -2.15 -17.21 3.97
CA PRO A 53 -3.36 -17.36 3.16
C PRO A 53 -3.29 -18.66 2.34
N GLN A 54 -4.37 -19.43 2.34
CA GLN A 54 -4.42 -20.71 1.63
C GLN A 54 -4.68 -20.55 0.13
N SER A 55 -5.31 -19.45 -0.30
CA SER A 55 -5.59 -19.22 -1.71
C SER A 55 -4.34 -18.77 -2.48
N VAL A 56 -4.26 -19.14 -3.76
CA VAL A 56 -3.13 -18.81 -4.63
C VAL A 56 -2.98 -17.29 -4.78
N GLU A 57 -4.09 -16.57 -4.89
CA GLU A 57 -4.14 -15.11 -5.00
C GLU A 57 -3.63 -14.46 -3.72
N GLY A 58 -3.99 -15.01 -2.56
CA GLY A 58 -3.57 -14.48 -1.27
C GLY A 58 -2.08 -14.67 -1.04
N GLN A 59 -1.54 -15.82 -1.44
CA GLN A 59 -0.10 -16.09 -1.41
C GLN A 59 0.66 -15.16 -2.36
N ARG A 60 0.16 -14.94 -3.57
CA ARG A 60 0.74 -13.99 -4.54
C ARG A 60 0.75 -12.56 -3.98
N LEU A 61 -0.37 -12.11 -3.39
CA LEU A 61 -0.47 -10.79 -2.79
C LEU A 61 0.47 -10.64 -1.59
N LEU A 62 0.54 -11.65 -0.72
CA LEU A 62 1.46 -11.68 0.41
C LEU A 62 2.92 -11.55 -0.05
N LYS A 63 3.34 -12.36 -1.04
CA LYS A 63 4.71 -12.28 -1.61
C LYS A 63 5.03 -10.88 -2.13
N ARG A 64 4.09 -10.23 -2.82
CA ARG A 64 4.27 -8.84 -3.30
C ARG A 64 4.48 -7.88 -2.13
N TYR A 65 3.62 -7.92 -1.11
CA TYR A 65 3.76 -7.04 0.05
C TYR A 65 5.03 -7.30 0.85
N GLN A 66 5.45 -8.56 1.00
CA GLN A 66 6.73 -8.87 1.64
C GLN A 66 7.92 -8.26 0.89
N LYS A 67 7.93 -8.32 -0.45
CA LYS A 67 8.99 -7.73 -1.29
C LYS A 67 9.15 -6.22 -1.06
N ILE A 68 8.05 -5.50 -0.85
CA ILE A 68 8.05 -4.04 -0.68
C ILE A 68 7.80 -3.60 0.76
N ARG A 69 7.93 -4.50 1.75
CA ARG A 69 7.52 -4.26 3.14
C ARG A 69 8.10 -2.98 3.75
N ALA A 70 9.35 -2.65 3.40
CA ALA A 70 10.03 -1.46 3.88
C ALA A 70 9.35 -0.15 3.45
N HIS A 71 8.63 -0.16 2.32
CA HIS A 71 8.04 1.03 1.71
C HIS A 71 6.55 1.22 2.01
N LEU A 72 5.86 0.17 2.50
CA LEU A 72 4.39 0.16 2.65
C LEU A 72 3.84 1.24 3.58
N LEU A 73 4.63 1.73 4.53
CA LEU A 73 4.25 2.74 5.52
C LEU A 73 5.20 3.94 5.52
N LEU A 74 6.00 4.11 4.48
CA LEU A 74 7.04 5.15 4.43
C LEU A 74 6.44 6.57 4.48
N PHE A 75 5.24 6.76 3.90
CA PHE A 75 4.47 8.02 3.92
C PHE A 75 4.09 8.52 5.33
N LEU A 76 4.23 7.69 6.37
CA LEU A 76 4.03 8.11 7.76
C LEU A 76 5.22 8.85 8.34
N THR A 77 6.41 8.65 7.76
CA THR A 77 7.68 9.21 8.25
C THR A 77 8.38 10.10 7.24
N ASP A 78 8.03 9.99 5.96
CA ASP A 78 8.55 10.82 4.88
C ASP A 78 7.40 11.66 4.29
N GLU A 79 7.44 12.97 4.57
CA GLU A 79 6.41 13.92 4.13
C GLU A 79 6.40 14.15 2.61
N THR A 80 7.50 13.81 1.92
CA THR A 80 7.58 13.94 0.46
C THR A 80 6.81 12.83 -0.27
N ILE A 81 6.41 11.78 0.46
CA ILE A 81 5.74 10.62 -0.10
C ILE A 81 4.24 10.69 0.24
N PRO A 82 3.37 10.92 -0.77
CA PRO A 82 1.94 10.94 -0.53
C PRO A 82 1.41 9.54 -0.16
N PRO A 83 0.29 9.45 0.56
CA PRO A 83 -0.32 8.19 0.96
C PRO A 83 -1.00 7.45 -0.21
N THR A 84 -1.22 8.15 -1.33
CA THR A 84 -1.90 7.65 -2.52
C THR A 84 -0.97 7.65 -3.73
N ASN A 85 -1.23 6.74 -4.67
CA ASN A 85 -0.49 6.62 -5.92
C ASN A 85 -0.92 7.64 -6.99
N ASN A 86 -1.70 8.67 -6.63
CA ASN A 86 -2.28 9.62 -7.58
C ASN A 86 -1.22 10.27 -8.50
N SER A 87 -0.07 10.67 -7.94
CA SER A 87 1.02 11.27 -8.70
C SER A 87 1.63 10.27 -9.70
N SER A 88 1.87 9.03 -9.27
CA SER A 88 2.38 7.97 -10.15
C SER A 88 1.38 7.62 -11.25
N GLU A 89 0.08 7.55 -10.94
CA GLU A 89 -0.96 7.36 -11.97
C GLU A 89 -0.99 8.51 -12.97
N GLN A 90 -0.92 9.76 -12.50
CA GLN A 90 -0.86 10.94 -13.36
C GLN A 90 0.35 10.91 -14.30
N ALA A 91 1.53 10.53 -13.79
CA ALA A 91 2.73 10.39 -14.60
C ALA A 91 2.59 9.31 -15.69
N LEU A 92 1.92 8.19 -15.38
CA LEU A 92 1.70 7.09 -16.32
C LEU A 92 0.57 7.35 -17.33
N ARG A 93 -0.40 8.22 -17.01
CA ARG A 93 -1.59 8.47 -17.85
C ARG A 93 -1.22 8.87 -19.27
N TRP A 94 -0.26 9.77 -19.44
CA TRP A 94 0.15 10.25 -20.75
C TRP A 94 0.76 9.13 -21.61
N SER A 95 1.60 8.27 -21.02
CA SER A 95 2.15 7.11 -21.72
C SER A 95 1.07 6.10 -22.12
N VAL A 96 0.05 5.87 -21.26
CA VAL A 96 -1.08 4.98 -21.56
C VAL A 96 -1.97 5.54 -22.67
N ILE A 97 -2.29 6.84 -22.61
CA ILE A 97 -3.07 7.53 -23.65
C ILE A 97 -2.31 7.50 -24.98
N PHE A 98 -1.02 7.85 -24.97
CA PHE A 98 -0.18 7.81 -26.15
C PHE A 98 -0.18 6.41 -26.78
N ARG A 99 0.09 5.36 -26.01
CA ARG A 99 0.08 3.97 -26.48
C ARG A 99 -1.26 3.55 -27.09
N LYS A 100 -2.37 4.01 -26.50
CA LYS A 100 -3.73 3.72 -26.99
C LYS A 100 -4.01 4.42 -28.31
N VAL A 101 -3.59 5.67 -28.46
CA VAL A 101 -3.81 6.48 -29.67
C VAL A 101 -2.91 6.04 -30.82
N THR A 102 -1.65 5.70 -30.53
CA THR A 102 -0.67 5.30 -31.56
C THR A 102 -0.68 3.80 -31.87
N ASN A 103 -1.63 3.05 -31.28
CA ASN A 103 -1.78 1.59 -31.38
C ASN A 103 -0.51 0.77 -31.06
N SER A 104 0.44 1.36 -30.32
CA SER A 104 1.84 0.91 -30.17
C SER A 104 2.57 0.82 -31.51
N PHE A 105 3.80 1.34 -31.58
CA PHE A 105 4.70 1.04 -32.69
C PHE A 105 4.79 -0.48 -32.84
N ARG A 106 4.17 -1.02 -33.88
CA ARG A 106 4.47 -2.35 -34.39
C ARG A 106 5.74 -2.17 -35.21
N SER A 107 6.88 -2.27 -34.54
CA SER A 107 8.13 -2.51 -35.26
C SER A 107 8.02 -3.91 -35.87
N ASP A 108 8.14 -4.00 -37.19
CA ASP A 108 8.37 -5.26 -37.91
C ASP A 108 9.69 -5.92 -37.45
#